data_AF-A0A7L2JYP4-F1
#
_entry.id   AF-A0A7L2JYP4-F1
#
_cell.length_a   1.000
_cell.length_b   1.000
_cell.length_c   1.000
_cell.angle_alpha   90.00
_cell.angle_beta   90.00
_cell.angle_gamma   90.00
#
_symmetry.space_group_name_H-M   'P 1'
#
loop_
_entity.id
_entity.type
_entity.pdbx_description
1 polymer ?
#
loop_
_entity_poly.entity_id
_entity_poly.type
_entity_poly.pdbx_seq_one_letter_code
_entity_poly.pdbx_strand_id
1 'polypeptide(L)'
;LKIVVTILNENDNSPVFAQPNLTRDVPEDTKVNTAIVAREELSASDADLDTIYYELTTTVQDTDGYFAIRGVNNPELYLQKALDYDKFNSTTLLLYARDRPVNSPDHTNTATATITITIKQSDTRAPWFLPCTRLHNDNSVCISSPYSGRVNISEMSMEPLLLEPGPIYAVDPDYTIRDRIVYSIVGGNTDEVFSVDADTGNLTMNKIVTSPDSFLLQVMATQVSDIRKYSVATVEIKVINKSNFPPYFEKGVYNGMVFVGLPQGSFVYQAGDPSTPLVITALDQDFPDV
;
A
#
# COMPACT_ATOMS: atom_id res chain seq x y z
N LEU A 1 -1.97 -77.71 35.55
CA LEU A 1 -1.08 -76.55 35.77
C LEU A 1 -1.56 -75.43 34.86
N LYS A 2 -1.77 -74.22 35.36
CA LYS A 2 -2.08 -73.06 34.53
C LYS A 2 -0.79 -72.25 34.35
N ILE A 3 -0.33 -72.11 33.11
CA ILE A 3 0.81 -71.25 32.77
C ILE A 3 0.22 -69.92 32.31
N VAL A 4 0.68 -68.82 32.92
CA VAL A 4 0.37 -67.45 32.51
C VAL A 4 1.64 -66.88 31.91
N VAL A 5 1.57 -66.47 30.64
CA VAL A 5 2.64 -65.78 29.94
C VAL A 5 2.20 -64.33 29.78
N THR A 6 3.04 -63.39 30.24
CA THR A 6 2.83 -61.95 30.06
C THR A 6 3.90 -61.46 29.08
N ILE A 7 3.47 -60.77 28.02
CA ILE A 7 4.36 -60.09 27.09
C ILE A 7 4.52 -58.66 27.60
N LEU A 8 5.76 -58.20 27.75
CA LEU A 8 6.08 -56.84 28.12
C LEU A 8 6.28 -56.02 26.85
N ASN A 9 5.80 -54.77 26.89
CA ASN A 9 6.03 -53.81 25.82
C ASN A 9 7.46 -53.27 25.94
N GLU A 10 8.21 -53.30 24.83
CA GLU A 10 9.53 -52.69 24.71
C GLU A 10 9.40 -51.47 23.78
N ASN A 11 10.23 -50.45 23.98
CA ASN A 11 10.19 -49.24 23.16
C ASN A 11 11.03 -49.41 21.88
N ASP A 12 10.54 -50.21 20.95
CA ASP A 12 11.24 -50.61 19.72
C ASP A 12 10.63 -50.03 18.43
N ASN A 13 9.56 -49.23 18.55
CA ASN A 13 8.95 -48.49 17.46
C ASN A 13 9.18 -46.99 17.60
N SER A 14 9.20 -46.29 16.45
CA SER A 14 9.30 -44.83 16.43
C SER A 14 7.93 -44.21 16.19
N PRO A 15 7.69 -42.98 16.68
CA PRO A 15 6.52 -42.21 16.29
C PRO A 15 6.46 -42.05 14.76
N VAL A 16 5.26 -42.09 14.17
CA VAL A 16 5.07 -41.90 12.73
C VAL A 16 3.93 -40.93 12.49
N PHE A 17 4.19 -39.88 11.70
CA PHE A 17 3.14 -38.98 11.22
C PHE A 17 2.41 -39.59 10.02
N ALA A 18 1.08 -39.50 10.02
CA ALA A 18 0.28 -39.91 8.86
C ALA A 18 0.62 -39.09 7.59
N GLN A 19 0.96 -37.80 7.78
CA GLN A 19 1.40 -36.90 6.72
C GLN A 19 2.71 -36.20 7.14
N PRO A 20 3.88 -36.62 6.63
CA PRO A 20 5.16 -36.03 7.02
C PRO A 20 5.43 -34.66 6.38
N ASN A 21 4.66 -34.29 5.35
CA ASN A 21 4.74 -32.98 4.70
C ASN A 21 3.33 -32.42 4.55
N LEU A 22 3.10 -31.25 5.12
CA LEU A 22 1.82 -30.54 5.06
C LEU A 22 2.03 -29.13 4.51
N THR A 23 1.11 -28.68 3.68
CA THR A 23 1.07 -27.29 3.21
C THR A 23 -0.26 -26.66 3.59
N ARG A 24 -0.22 -25.43 4.12
CA ARG A 24 -1.42 -24.68 4.50
C ARG A 24 -1.33 -23.23 4.05
N ASP A 25 -2.40 -22.81 3.39
CA ASP A 25 -2.64 -21.42 3.05
C ASP A 25 -3.35 -20.73 4.22
N VAL A 26 -2.81 -19.59 4.69
CA VAL A 26 -3.34 -18.83 5.82
C VAL A 26 -3.52 -17.37 5.41
N PRO A 27 -4.75 -16.83 5.39
CA PRO A 27 -5.00 -15.40 5.18
C PRO A 27 -4.29 -14.55 6.23
N GLU A 28 -3.68 -13.43 5.83
CA GLU A 28 -2.95 -12.55 6.76
C GLU A 28 -3.86 -11.92 7.83
N ASP A 29 -5.16 -11.77 7.56
CA ASP A 29 -6.14 -11.20 8.48
C ASP A 29 -6.67 -12.21 9.53
N THR A 30 -6.16 -13.45 9.47
CA THR A 30 -6.46 -14.53 10.42
C THR A 30 -6.24 -14.06 11.85
N LYS A 31 -7.24 -14.24 12.71
CA LYS A 31 -7.16 -13.76 14.09
C LYS A 31 -6.14 -14.56 14.89
N VAL A 32 -5.40 -13.85 15.73
CA VAL A 32 -4.55 -14.48 16.74
C VAL A 32 -5.38 -15.45 17.58
N ASN A 33 -4.76 -16.56 17.98
CA ASN A 33 -5.32 -17.70 18.70
C ASN A 33 -6.20 -18.65 17.86
N THR A 34 -6.33 -18.41 16.55
CA THR A 34 -7.04 -19.32 15.63
C THR A 34 -6.22 -20.59 15.40
N ALA A 35 -6.89 -21.75 15.42
CA ALA A 35 -6.29 -23.03 15.04
C ALA A 35 -6.08 -23.08 13.52
N ILE A 36 -4.84 -23.33 13.10
CA ILE A 36 -4.40 -23.39 11.70
C ILE A 36 -4.43 -24.83 11.18
N VAL A 37 -3.97 -25.77 12.01
CA VAL A 37 -4.01 -27.20 11.70
C VAL A 37 -4.55 -27.95 12.90
N ALA A 38 -5.56 -28.78 12.65
CA ALA A 38 -6.21 -29.56 13.68
C ALA A 38 -5.25 -30.59 14.29
N ARG A 39 -5.52 -30.95 15.54
CA ARG A 39 -4.73 -31.93 16.29
C ARG A 39 -4.58 -33.25 15.54
N GLU A 40 -5.64 -33.74 14.91
CA GLU A 40 -5.72 -35.06 14.30
C GLU A 40 -4.79 -35.18 13.09
N GLU A 41 -4.58 -34.08 12.37
CA GLU A 41 -3.69 -34.04 11.20
C GLU A 41 -2.21 -34.02 11.60
N LEU A 42 -1.90 -33.47 12.78
CA LEU A 42 -0.53 -33.35 13.29
C LEU A 42 -0.17 -34.40 14.35
N SER A 43 -1.11 -35.27 14.71
CA SER A 43 -0.82 -36.34 15.67
C SER A 43 -0.03 -37.45 14.98
N ALA A 44 1.14 -37.76 15.54
CA ALA A 44 1.86 -38.99 15.24
C ALA A 44 1.19 -40.18 15.95
N SER A 45 1.44 -41.38 15.44
CA SER A 45 1.08 -42.65 16.08
C SER A 45 2.34 -43.43 16.41
N ASP A 46 2.35 -44.10 17.55
CA ASP A 46 3.42 -45.01 17.95
C ASP A 46 2.82 -46.41 18.13
N ALA A 47 3.49 -47.44 17.60
CA ALA A 47 3.02 -48.82 17.70
C ALA A 47 3.17 -49.41 19.12
N ASP A 48 4.06 -48.82 19.94
CA ASP A 48 4.27 -49.18 21.34
C ASP A 48 3.20 -48.54 22.25
N LEU A 49 2.28 -47.75 21.67
CA LEU A 49 1.21 -47.03 22.36
C LEU A 49 1.72 -46.02 23.41
N ASP A 50 2.95 -45.54 23.21
CA ASP A 50 3.58 -44.53 24.06
C ASP A 50 2.89 -43.16 23.95
N THR A 51 3.11 -42.34 24.98
CA THR A 51 2.63 -40.95 24.98
C THR A 51 3.60 -40.08 24.21
N ILE A 52 3.11 -39.48 23.12
CA ILE A 52 3.96 -38.68 22.23
C ILE A 52 4.05 -37.22 22.72
N TYR A 53 5.28 -36.72 22.77
CA TYR A 53 5.64 -35.35 23.10
C TYR A 53 6.07 -34.60 21.84
N TYR A 54 5.52 -33.41 21.64
CA TYR A 54 5.70 -32.59 20.46
C TYR A 54 6.50 -31.32 20.76
N GLU A 55 7.33 -30.92 19.81
CA GLU A 55 8.09 -29.68 19.83
C GLU A 55 8.06 -29.04 18.44
N LEU A 56 7.78 -27.74 18.36
CA LEU A 56 7.69 -27.00 17.11
C LEU A 56 8.86 -26.03 17.00
N THR A 57 9.55 -26.04 15.86
CA THR A 57 10.56 -25.04 15.52
C THR A 57 10.31 -24.45 14.13
N THR A 58 10.94 -23.32 13.84
CA THR A 58 10.92 -22.67 12.52
C THR A 58 12.31 -22.75 11.89
N THR A 59 12.38 -22.95 10.57
CA THR A 59 13.64 -22.92 9.82
C THR A 59 13.89 -21.58 9.13
N VAL A 60 12.91 -20.67 9.10
CA VAL A 60 12.98 -19.41 8.36
C VAL A 60 13.23 -18.27 9.35
N GLN A 61 14.28 -17.49 9.11
CA GLN A 61 14.64 -16.33 9.94
C GLN A 61 13.46 -15.35 10.06
N ASP A 62 13.34 -14.70 11.22
CA ASP A 62 12.31 -13.70 11.54
C ASP A 62 10.85 -14.18 11.52
N THR A 63 10.62 -15.49 11.41
CA THR A 63 9.27 -16.10 11.49
C THR A 63 9.01 -16.83 12.81
N ASP A 64 9.91 -16.71 13.77
CA ASP A 64 9.77 -17.26 15.12
C ASP A 64 8.64 -16.58 15.91
N GLY A 65 7.94 -17.36 16.74
CA GLY A 65 6.86 -16.88 17.59
C GLY A 65 5.54 -16.51 16.89
N TYR A 66 5.43 -16.70 15.56
CA TYR A 66 4.15 -16.52 14.86
C TYR A 66 3.21 -17.71 15.03
N PHE A 67 3.75 -18.92 15.12
CA PHE A 67 2.97 -20.16 15.24
C PHE A 67 3.44 -20.95 16.46
N ALA A 68 2.51 -21.62 17.12
CA ALA A 68 2.79 -22.48 18.26
C ALA A 68 1.83 -23.68 18.28
N ILE A 69 2.22 -24.73 19.00
CA ILE A 69 1.34 -25.87 19.30
C ILE A 69 0.64 -25.65 20.64
N ARG A 70 -0.59 -26.13 20.78
CA ARG A 70 -1.40 -25.97 22.02
C ARG A 70 -0.73 -26.54 23.26
N GLY A 71 0.10 -27.56 23.10
CA GLY A 71 0.94 -28.06 24.17
C GLY A 71 1.74 -29.28 23.76
N VAL A 72 2.60 -29.73 24.67
CA VAL A 72 3.52 -30.84 24.44
C VAL A 72 2.84 -32.15 24.04
N ASN A 73 1.57 -32.38 24.39
CA ASN A 73 0.81 -33.58 23.99
C ASN A 73 -0.40 -33.23 23.12
N ASN A 74 -0.49 -31.98 22.66
CA ASN A 74 -1.54 -31.48 21.80
C ASN A 74 -0.90 -30.69 20.63
N PRO A 75 -0.61 -31.37 19.52
CA PRO A 75 0.08 -30.76 18.39
C PRO A 75 -0.81 -29.84 17.55
N GLU A 76 -2.04 -29.51 17.96
CA GLU A 76 -2.86 -28.50 17.27
C GLU A 76 -2.05 -27.21 17.10
N LEU A 77 -1.82 -26.84 15.84
CA LEU A 77 -1.07 -25.65 15.47
C LEU A 77 -2.01 -24.45 15.48
N TYR A 78 -1.62 -23.37 16.15
CA TYR A 78 -2.39 -22.13 16.20
C TYR A 78 -1.52 -20.90 15.94
N LEU A 79 -2.17 -19.82 15.53
CA LEU A 79 -1.53 -18.54 15.27
C LEU A 79 -1.33 -17.77 16.58
N GLN A 80 -0.10 -17.36 16.89
CA GLN A 80 0.26 -16.65 18.12
C GLN A 80 0.45 -15.14 17.92
N LYS A 81 0.78 -14.70 16.71
CA LYS A 81 1.02 -13.30 16.36
C LYS A 81 0.32 -12.93 15.05
N ALA A 82 -0.14 -11.68 14.93
CA ALA A 82 -0.76 -11.20 13.70
C ALA A 82 0.21 -11.32 12.52
N LEU A 83 -0.28 -11.83 11.39
CA LEU A 83 0.47 -11.98 10.17
C LEU A 83 0.56 -10.65 9.43
N ASP A 84 1.58 -10.53 8.59
CA ASP A 84 1.82 -9.37 7.74
C ASP A 84 2.47 -9.88 6.45
N TYR A 85 1.68 -9.91 5.37
CA TYR A 85 2.10 -10.47 4.09
C TYR A 85 3.30 -9.73 3.49
N ASP A 86 3.41 -8.42 3.74
CA ASP A 86 4.51 -7.59 3.24
C ASP A 86 5.83 -7.83 4.00
N LYS A 87 5.78 -8.44 5.20
CA LYS A 87 6.98 -8.86 5.95
C LYS A 87 7.52 -10.22 5.48
N PHE A 88 6.65 -11.21 5.35
CA PHE A 88 7.01 -12.54 4.85
C PHE A 88 5.77 -13.23 4.27
N ASN A 89 5.95 -13.96 3.18
CA ASN A 89 4.85 -14.61 2.47
C ASN A 89 4.81 -16.14 2.67
N SER A 90 5.83 -16.70 3.32
CA SER A 90 5.92 -18.13 3.61
C SER A 90 6.83 -18.39 4.79
N THR A 91 6.53 -19.42 5.58
CA THR A 91 7.47 -20.01 6.55
C THR A 91 7.38 -21.53 6.51
N THR A 92 8.42 -22.18 7.02
CA THR A 92 8.49 -23.63 7.16
C THR A 92 8.75 -23.96 8.63
N LEU A 93 7.87 -24.79 9.18
CA LEU A 93 7.91 -25.27 10.55
C LEU A 93 8.32 -26.74 10.56
N LEU A 94 9.11 -27.14 11.55
CA LEU A 94 9.44 -28.53 11.83
C LEU A 94 8.74 -28.95 13.12
N LEU A 95 7.88 -29.95 13.00
CA LEU A 95 7.20 -30.57 14.14
C LEU A 95 7.91 -31.86 14.49
N TYR A 96 8.57 -31.89 15.64
CA TYR A 96 9.21 -33.08 16.19
C TYR A 96 8.20 -33.83 17.07
N ALA A 97 8.13 -35.14 16.91
CA ALA A 97 7.45 -36.07 17.80
C ALA A 97 8.49 -36.94 18.50
N ARG A 98 8.31 -37.18 19.80
CA ARG A 98 9.15 -38.05 20.64
C ARG A 98 8.27 -38.97 21.46
N ASP A 99 8.65 -40.24 21.58
CA ASP A 99 7.96 -41.24 22.43
C ASP A 99 8.17 -40.99 23.94
N ARG A 100 9.16 -40.17 24.30
CA ARG A 100 9.53 -39.86 25.68
C ARG A 100 9.73 -38.35 25.92
N PRO A 101 9.63 -37.89 27.17
CA PRO A 101 9.93 -36.50 27.51
C PRO A 101 11.35 -36.12 27.13
N VAL A 102 11.57 -34.84 26.83
CA VAL A 102 12.87 -34.28 26.40
C VAL A 102 14.05 -34.66 27.32
N ASN A 103 13.79 -34.83 28.62
CA ASN A 103 14.82 -35.11 29.64
C ASN A 103 14.85 -36.58 30.07
N SER A 104 14.29 -37.50 29.27
CA SER A 104 14.33 -38.92 29.56
C SER A 104 15.77 -39.46 29.54
N PRO A 105 16.21 -40.22 30.56
CA PRO A 105 17.50 -40.89 30.53
C PRO A 105 17.52 -42.10 29.59
N ASP A 106 16.35 -42.60 29.21
CA ASP A 106 16.19 -43.80 28.41
C ASP A 106 16.13 -43.47 26.90
N HIS A 107 16.42 -44.47 26.05
CA HIS A 107 16.41 -44.32 24.59
C HIS A 107 15.10 -43.70 24.07
N THR A 108 15.18 -42.63 23.28
CA THR A 108 14.02 -41.88 22.80
C THR A 108 13.97 -41.99 21.28
N ASN A 109 12.89 -42.55 20.73
CA ASN A 109 12.64 -42.55 19.31
C ASN A 109 11.95 -41.24 18.90
N THR A 110 12.23 -40.79 17.68
CA THR A 110 11.75 -39.50 17.19
C THR A 110 11.29 -39.56 15.74
N ALA A 111 10.36 -38.69 15.38
CA ALA A 111 10.02 -38.39 14.00
C ALA A 111 9.85 -36.90 13.78
N THR A 112 9.95 -36.48 12.53
CA THR A 112 9.83 -35.07 12.13
C THR A 112 8.84 -34.95 11.00
N ALA A 113 7.91 -34.00 11.11
CA ALA A 113 7.05 -33.55 10.01
C ALA A 113 7.41 -32.11 9.62
N THR A 114 7.25 -31.80 8.34
CA THR A 114 7.48 -30.45 7.79
C THR A 114 6.13 -29.81 7.47
N ILE A 115 5.91 -28.60 7.96
CA ILE A 115 4.69 -27.83 7.73
C ILE A 115 5.07 -26.54 7.02
N THR A 116 4.68 -26.40 5.75
CA THR A 116 4.84 -25.17 4.99
C THR A 116 3.59 -24.32 5.15
N ILE A 117 3.74 -23.13 5.72
CA ILE A 117 2.67 -22.14 5.80
C ILE A 117 2.90 -21.09 4.72
N THR A 118 1.93 -20.93 3.83
CA THR A 118 1.91 -19.88 2.82
C THR A 118 0.89 -18.83 3.22
N ILE A 119 1.33 -17.59 3.34
CA ILE A 119 0.46 -16.48 3.73
C ILE A 119 -0.23 -15.95 2.49
N LYS A 120 -1.55 -15.72 2.57
CA LYS A 120 -2.33 -15.08 1.52
C LYS A 120 -2.66 -13.66 1.93
N GLN A 121 -2.43 -12.73 1.03
CA GLN A 121 -2.88 -11.37 1.24
C GLN A 121 -4.41 -11.34 1.38
N SER A 122 -4.90 -10.52 2.30
CA SER A 122 -6.32 -10.31 2.54
C SER A 122 -6.67 -8.86 2.23
N ASP A 123 -7.91 -8.61 1.80
CA ASP A 123 -8.35 -7.26 1.47
C ASP A 123 -8.54 -6.44 2.76
N THR A 124 -7.45 -5.86 3.26
CA THR A 124 -7.39 -5.15 4.54
C THR A 124 -7.14 -3.67 4.36
N ARG A 125 -6.65 -3.25 3.19
CA ARG A 125 -6.36 -1.87 2.83
C ARG A 125 -7.41 -1.35 1.85
N ALA A 126 -7.34 -0.07 1.59
CA ALA A 126 -8.20 0.62 0.63
C ALA A 126 -7.32 1.20 -0.48
N PRO A 127 -7.89 1.54 -1.65
CA PRO A 127 -7.13 2.14 -2.74
C PRO A 127 -6.41 3.42 -2.32
N TRP A 128 -5.23 3.69 -2.88
CA TRP A 128 -4.47 4.92 -2.67
C TRP A 128 -4.21 5.64 -3.98
N PHE A 129 -4.43 6.96 -3.99
CA PHE A 129 -4.05 7.81 -5.12
C PHE A 129 -2.53 8.01 -5.20
N LEU A 130 -1.98 8.03 -6.41
CA LEU A 130 -0.55 8.23 -6.68
C LEU A 130 -0.29 9.53 -7.45
N PRO A 131 0.82 10.24 -7.14
CA PRO A 131 1.81 9.91 -6.12
C PRO A 131 1.29 10.21 -4.71
N CYS A 132 1.80 9.45 -3.73
CA CYS A 132 1.47 9.62 -2.32
C CYS A 132 2.74 9.58 -1.46
N THR A 133 2.66 10.21 -0.29
CA THR A 133 3.74 10.23 0.69
C THR A 133 3.51 9.14 1.72
N ARG A 134 4.49 8.25 1.88
CA ARG A 134 4.45 7.17 2.89
C ARG A 134 4.67 7.75 4.29
N LEU A 135 3.86 7.31 5.25
CA LEU A 135 4.00 7.70 6.65
C LEU A 135 4.98 6.74 7.37
N HIS A 136 5.93 7.29 8.12
CA HIS A 136 6.70 6.56 9.15
C HIS A 136 7.43 5.27 8.72
N ASN A 137 8.18 5.25 7.60
CA ASN A 137 8.90 4.06 7.10
C ASN A 137 8.06 2.78 6.97
N ASP A 138 6.73 2.89 7.14
CA ASP A 138 5.79 1.80 7.10
C ASP A 138 5.07 1.85 5.76
N ASN A 139 5.13 0.74 5.03
CA ASN A 139 4.47 0.59 3.75
C ASN A 139 2.96 0.35 3.89
N SER A 140 2.41 0.43 5.11
CA SER A 140 0.99 0.24 5.38
C SER A 140 0.11 1.48 5.11
N VAL A 141 0.66 2.70 5.09
CA VAL A 141 -0.12 3.93 4.93
C VAL A 141 0.50 4.89 3.91
N CYS A 142 -0.34 5.44 3.02
CA CYS A 142 0.05 6.46 2.07
C CYS A 142 -0.93 7.63 2.06
N ILE A 143 -0.41 8.86 2.19
CA ILE A 143 -1.20 10.09 2.10
C ILE A 143 -1.13 10.60 0.67
N SER A 144 -2.28 10.68 -0.01
CA SER A 144 -2.38 11.21 -1.38
C SER A 144 -1.91 12.65 -1.46
N SER A 145 -1.10 12.96 -2.48
CA SER A 145 -0.81 14.35 -2.85
C SER A 145 -2.00 14.95 -3.61
N PRO A 146 -2.28 16.26 -3.48
CA PRO A 146 -3.31 16.90 -4.27
C PRO A 146 -2.93 16.92 -5.75
N TYR A 147 -3.92 16.81 -6.63
CA TYR A 147 -3.75 17.07 -8.05
C TYR A 147 -4.10 18.51 -8.35
N SER A 148 -3.49 19.09 -9.38
CA SER A 148 -3.85 20.42 -9.86
C SER A 148 -3.95 20.46 -11.38
N GLY A 149 -4.98 21.13 -11.89
CA GLY A 149 -5.22 21.34 -13.32
C GLY A 149 -5.56 22.80 -13.62
N ARG A 150 -5.64 23.13 -14.90
CA ARG A 150 -6.04 24.46 -15.38
C ARG A 150 -7.05 24.34 -16.50
N VAL A 151 -7.99 25.28 -16.54
CA VAL A 151 -8.97 25.41 -17.64
C VAL A 151 -9.14 26.88 -18.01
N ASN A 152 -9.38 27.13 -19.29
CA ASN A 152 -9.69 28.48 -19.76
C ASN A 152 -11.17 28.79 -19.50
N ILE A 153 -11.45 30.00 -19.03
CA ILE A 153 -12.82 30.49 -18.90
C ILE A 153 -13.52 30.55 -20.26
N SER A 154 -14.81 30.25 -20.29
CA SER A 154 -15.68 30.23 -21.49
C SER A 154 -15.24 29.28 -22.61
N GLU A 155 -14.30 28.37 -22.34
CA GLU A 155 -13.87 27.33 -23.27
C GLU A 155 -14.16 25.94 -22.70
N MET A 156 -14.30 24.98 -23.61
CA MET A 156 -14.54 23.59 -23.28
C MET A 156 -13.41 22.74 -23.88
N SER A 157 -12.70 22.00 -23.02
CA SER A 157 -11.74 21.00 -23.48
C SER A 157 -12.50 19.74 -23.90
N MET A 158 -12.24 19.26 -25.13
CA MET A 158 -12.75 17.97 -25.60
C MET A 158 -11.85 16.79 -25.18
N GLU A 159 -10.59 17.08 -24.84
CA GLU A 159 -9.62 16.09 -24.37
C GLU A 159 -9.58 16.06 -22.83
N PRO A 160 -9.11 14.94 -22.24
CA PRO A 160 -8.83 14.85 -20.81
C PRO A 160 -7.91 15.98 -20.35
N LEU A 161 -8.23 16.56 -19.20
CA LEU A 161 -7.46 17.64 -18.61
C LEU A 161 -6.07 17.14 -18.20
N LEU A 162 -5.05 17.91 -18.54
CA LEU A 162 -3.70 17.67 -18.07
C LEU A 162 -3.60 18.11 -16.61
N LEU A 163 -3.24 17.17 -15.75
CA LEU A 163 -3.08 17.40 -14.32
C LEU A 163 -1.63 17.22 -13.90
N GLU A 164 -1.22 17.97 -12.90
CA GLU A 164 0.04 17.81 -12.18
C GLU A 164 -0.24 17.11 -10.84
N PRO A 165 0.62 16.18 -10.40
CA PRO A 165 1.87 15.73 -11.03
C PRO A 165 1.68 14.68 -12.15
N GLY A 166 0.45 14.27 -12.42
CA GLY A 166 0.10 13.30 -13.45
C GLY A 166 -1.42 13.07 -13.49
N PRO A 167 -1.90 12.10 -14.30
CA PRO A 167 -3.32 11.76 -14.32
C PRO A 167 -3.80 11.26 -12.96
N ILE A 168 -5.10 11.39 -12.69
CA ILE A 168 -5.72 10.79 -11.51
C ILE A 168 -5.54 9.28 -11.63
N TYR A 169 -4.87 8.70 -10.63
CA TYR A 169 -4.54 7.29 -10.66
C TYR A 169 -4.51 6.75 -9.24
N ALA A 170 -5.30 5.72 -8.97
CA ALA A 170 -5.31 5.01 -7.71
C ALA A 170 -4.91 3.54 -7.89
N VAL A 171 -4.26 2.99 -6.87
CA VAL A 171 -3.83 1.60 -6.82
C VAL A 171 -4.30 0.93 -5.55
N ASP A 172 -4.59 -0.35 -5.62
CA ASP A 172 -4.87 -1.14 -4.43
C ASP A 172 -3.57 -1.71 -3.85
N PRO A 173 -3.28 -1.45 -2.56
CA PRO A 173 -2.13 -2.06 -1.89
C PRO A 173 -2.23 -3.59 -1.81
N ASP A 174 -3.44 -4.16 -1.81
CA ASP A 174 -3.68 -5.59 -1.74
C ASP A 174 -3.59 -6.23 -3.14
N TYR A 175 -2.43 -6.03 -3.76
CA TYR A 175 -2.14 -6.28 -5.18
C TYR A 175 -2.33 -7.72 -5.66
N THR A 176 -2.33 -8.70 -4.76
CA THR A 176 -2.57 -10.10 -5.16
C THR A 176 -4.05 -10.40 -5.42
N ILE A 177 -4.97 -9.58 -4.90
CA ILE A 177 -6.42 -9.72 -5.07
C ILE A 177 -6.86 -9.15 -6.42
N ARG A 178 -6.20 -8.07 -6.86
CA ARG A 178 -6.46 -7.37 -8.15
C ARG A 178 -7.92 -6.93 -8.28
N ASP A 179 -8.49 -6.38 -7.22
CA ASP A 179 -9.84 -5.83 -7.31
C ASP A 179 -9.86 -4.61 -8.23
N ARG A 180 -10.97 -4.44 -8.96
CA ARG A 180 -11.16 -3.32 -9.87
C ARG A 180 -11.47 -2.06 -9.05
N ILE A 181 -10.78 -0.98 -9.38
CA ILE A 181 -11.01 0.34 -8.79
C ILE A 181 -11.85 1.17 -9.77
N VAL A 182 -12.87 1.85 -9.26
CA VAL A 182 -13.67 2.80 -10.03
C VAL A 182 -13.62 4.21 -9.44
N TYR A 183 -13.64 5.21 -10.32
CA TYR A 183 -13.54 6.63 -9.97
C TYR A 183 -14.89 7.34 -10.03
N SER A 184 -15.10 8.31 -9.15
CA SER A 184 -16.28 9.18 -9.16
C SER A 184 -15.97 10.55 -8.54
N ILE A 185 -16.68 11.60 -8.97
CA ILE A 185 -16.59 12.91 -8.32
C ILE A 185 -17.69 12.98 -7.26
N VAL A 186 -17.30 13.15 -6.00
CA VAL A 186 -18.21 13.14 -4.84
C VAL A 186 -18.44 14.51 -4.22
N GLY A 187 -17.66 15.53 -4.64
CA GLY A 187 -17.79 16.89 -4.12
C GLY A 187 -17.07 17.93 -4.96
N GLY A 188 -17.41 19.20 -4.75
CA GLY A 188 -16.74 20.36 -5.38
C GLY A 188 -17.08 20.62 -6.85
N ASN A 189 -17.90 19.76 -7.48
CA ASN A 189 -18.27 19.84 -8.89
C ASN A 189 -19.59 20.61 -9.08
N THR A 190 -19.58 21.91 -8.76
CA THR A 190 -20.74 22.78 -8.95
C THR A 190 -21.22 22.72 -10.40
N ASP A 191 -22.54 22.64 -10.59
CA ASP A 191 -23.21 22.54 -11.90
C ASP A 191 -22.76 21.37 -12.79
N GLU A 192 -22.10 20.34 -12.24
CA GLU A 192 -21.64 19.17 -13.00
C GLU A 192 -20.73 19.55 -14.20
N VAL A 193 -19.91 20.58 -14.01
CA VAL A 193 -19.00 21.10 -15.04
C VAL A 193 -17.98 20.06 -15.48
N PHE A 194 -17.52 19.21 -14.57
CA PHE A 194 -16.54 18.16 -14.84
C PHE A 194 -17.15 16.77 -14.77
N SER A 195 -16.51 15.82 -15.44
CA SER A 195 -16.76 14.38 -15.28
C SER A 195 -15.44 13.64 -15.14
N VAL A 196 -15.46 12.53 -14.41
CA VAL A 196 -14.34 11.59 -14.35
C VAL A 196 -14.77 10.28 -14.99
N ASP A 197 -13.93 9.74 -15.86
CA ASP A 197 -14.14 8.41 -16.41
C ASP A 197 -13.92 7.36 -15.30
N ALA A 198 -14.90 6.47 -15.15
CA ALA A 198 -14.96 5.55 -14.02
C ALA A 198 -13.82 4.51 -14.01
N ASP A 199 -13.20 4.21 -15.16
CA ASP A 199 -12.18 3.18 -15.27
C ASP A 199 -10.77 3.74 -15.42
N THR A 200 -10.64 4.85 -16.12
CA THR A 200 -9.33 5.45 -16.45
C THR A 200 -8.94 6.58 -15.51
N GLY A 201 -9.89 7.17 -14.77
CA GLY A 201 -9.64 8.35 -13.95
C GLY A 201 -9.48 9.64 -14.76
N ASN A 202 -9.66 9.60 -16.09
CA ASN A 202 -9.55 10.78 -16.93
C ASN A 202 -10.61 11.81 -16.57
N LEU A 203 -10.17 13.02 -16.22
CA LEU A 203 -11.04 14.14 -15.89
C LEU A 203 -11.30 14.97 -17.14
N THR A 204 -12.57 15.16 -17.49
CA THR A 204 -13.04 15.90 -18.67
C THR A 204 -14.04 16.99 -18.28
N MET A 205 -14.36 17.86 -19.23
CA MET A 205 -15.36 18.93 -19.06
C MET A 205 -16.67 18.55 -19.77
N ASN A 206 -17.80 18.74 -19.09
CA ASN A 206 -19.16 18.66 -19.62
C ASN A 206 -19.75 20.02 -19.97
N LYS A 207 -19.24 21.10 -19.36
CA LYS A 207 -19.72 22.47 -19.56
C LYS A 207 -18.55 23.45 -19.57
N ILE A 208 -18.77 24.61 -20.18
CA ILE A 208 -17.84 25.75 -20.07
C ILE A 208 -17.88 26.32 -18.65
N VAL A 209 -16.74 26.85 -18.19
CA VAL A 209 -16.66 27.60 -16.95
C VAL A 209 -17.01 29.06 -17.20
N THR A 210 -17.87 29.65 -16.37
CA THR A 210 -18.31 31.05 -16.51
C THR A 210 -17.85 31.99 -15.39
N SER A 211 -17.26 31.46 -14.32
CA SER A 211 -16.69 32.22 -13.20
C SER A 211 -15.17 32.04 -13.16
N PRO A 212 -14.38 33.06 -12.76
CA PRO A 212 -12.95 32.90 -12.53
C PRO A 212 -12.61 32.09 -11.25
N ASP A 213 -13.60 31.67 -10.46
CA ASP A 213 -13.37 30.90 -9.24
C ASP A 213 -12.80 29.50 -9.53
N SER A 214 -11.76 29.12 -8.79
CA SER A 214 -11.21 27.76 -8.86
C SER A 214 -12.19 26.72 -8.33
N PHE A 215 -12.13 25.51 -8.90
CA PHE A 215 -12.86 24.35 -8.38
C PHE A 215 -11.95 23.52 -7.48
N LEU A 216 -12.52 23.01 -6.39
CA LEU A 216 -11.85 22.07 -5.50
C LEU A 216 -12.61 20.75 -5.50
N LEU A 217 -12.33 19.90 -6.49
CA LEU A 217 -13.04 18.64 -6.67
C LEU A 217 -12.57 17.60 -5.64
N GLN A 218 -13.51 16.79 -5.18
CA GLN A 218 -13.23 15.59 -4.39
C GLN A 218 -13.49 14.38 -5.27
N VAL A 219 -12.42 13.68 -5.66
CA VAL A 219 -12.47 12.49 -6.50
C VAL A 219 -12.26 11.27 -5.62
N MET A 220 -13.24 10.36 -5.64
CA MET A 220 -13.22 9.11 -4.90
C MET A 220 -12.77 7.97 -5.80
N ALA A 221 -11.86 7.12 -5.30
CA ALA A 221 -11.52 5.83 -5.88
C ALA A 221 -12.01 4.73 -4.93
N THR A 222 -12.76 3.76 -5.44
CA THR A 222 -13.36 2.69 -4.61
C THR A 222 -13.21 1.33 -5.27
N GLN A 223 -13.01 0.31 -4.45
CA GLN A 223 -13.08 -1.08 -4.87
C GLN A 223 -14.51 -1.45 -5.29
N VAL A 224 -14.66 -2.19 -6.39
CA VAL A 224 -15.97 -2.66 -6.86
C VAL A 224 -16.57 -3.70 -5.92
N SER A 225 -15.73 -4.54 -5.28
CA SER A 225 -16.22 -5.61 -4.40
C SER A 225 -16.68 -5.12 -3.03
N ASP A 226 -16.08 -4.06 -2.48
CA ASP A 226 -16.50 -3.42 -1.23
C ASP A 226 -16.41 -1.89 -1.32
N ILE A 227 -17.57 -1.25 -1.44
CA ILE A 227 -17.68 0.22 -1.52
C ILE A 227 -17.15 0.95 -0.27
N ARG A 228 -16.98 0.26 0.86
CA ARG A 228 -16.42 0.84 2.09
C ARG A 228 -14.90 0.97 2.01
N LYS A 229 -14.27 0.31 1.03
CA LYS A 229 -12.86 0.43 0.72
C LYS A 229 -12.69 1.48 -0.37
N TYR A 230 -12.53 2.71 0.09
CA TYR A 230 -12.36 3.87 -0.77
C TYR A 230 -11.34 4.84 -0.20
N SER A 231 -10.82 5.69 -1.07
CA SER A 231 -10.09 6.90 -0.70
C SER A 231 -10.58 8.08 -1.52
N VAL A 232 -10.26 9.29 -1.04
CA VAL A 232 -10.63 10.54 -1.71
C VAL A 232 -9.39 11.38 -1.89
N ALA A 233 -9.16 11.85 -3.12
CA ALA A 233 -8.15 12.84 -3.45
C ALA A 233 -8.79 14.18 -3.82
N THR A 234 -8.06 15.24 -3.53
CA THR A 234 -8.46 16.60 -3.89
C THR A 234 -7.82 16.98 -5.23
N VAL A 235 -8.62 17.53 -6.14
CA VAL A 235 -8.17 18.06 -7.43
C VAL A 235 -8.53 19.55 -7.50
N GLU A 236 -7.52 20.41 -7.49
CA GLU A 236 -7.69 21.87 -7.67
C GLU A 236 -7.68 22.21 -9.16
N ILE A 237 -8.79 22.71 -9.70
CA ILE A 237 -8.85 23.21 -11.07
C ILE A 237 -8.84 24.74 -11.04
N LYS A 238 -7.73 25.33 -11.48
CA LYS A 238 -7.57 26.78 -11.58
C LYS A 238 -8.19 27.28 -12.88
N VAL A 239 -9.13 28.20 -12.76
CA VAL A 239 -9.71 28.86 -13.91
C VAL A 239 -8.81 30.03 -14.29
N ILE A 240 -8.33 30.01 -15.53
CA ILE A 240 -7.47 31.04 -16.07
C ILE A 240 -8.19 31.79 -17.18
N ASN A 241 -7.95 33.09 -17.26
CA ASN A 241 -8.35 33.84 -18.44
C ASN A 241 -7.50 33.39 -19.62
N LYS A 242 -8.16 33.28 -20.77
CA LYS A 242 -7.45 32.99 -22.01
C LYS A 242 -6.51 34.16 -22.33
N SER A 243 -5.23 33.86 -22.47
CA SER A 243 -4.25 34.75 -23.10
C SER A 243 -4.14 34.38 -24.57
N ASN A 244 -4.53 35.30 -25.45
CA ASN A 244 -4.43 35.18 -26.90
C ASN A 244 -3.11 35.76 -27.44
N PHE A 245 -2.43 36.60 -26.67
CA PHE A 245 -1.24 37.36 -27.06
C PHE A 245 -0.14 37.18 -26.01
N PRO A 246 1.09 36.82 -26.42
CA PRO A 246 2.21 36.80 -25.49
C PRO A 246 2.59 38.23 -25.06
N PRO A 247 3.15 38.42 -23.85
CA PRO A 247 3.61 39.73 -23.42
C PRO A 247 4.76 40.22 -24.30
N TYR A 248 4.82 41.54 -24.52
CA TYR A 248 5.85 42.18 -25.32
C TYR A 248 6.43 43.40 -24.61
N PHE A 249 7.72 43.67 -24.84
CA PHE A 249 8.35 44.89 -24.32
C PHE A 249 7.96 46.09 -25.18
N GLU A 250 7.69 47.23 -24.54
CA GLU A 250 7.40 48.49 -25.24
C GLU A 250 8.51 48.91 -26.21
N LYS A 251 9.77 48.59 -25.88
CA LYS A 251 10.95 48.97 -26.67
C LYS A 251 11.83 47.75 -26.92
N GLY A 252 12.44 47.69 -28.10
CA GLY A 252 13.41 46.64 -28.44
C GLY A 252 14.77 46.79 -27.74
N VAL A 253 15.09 47.99 -27.26
CA VAL A 253 16.36 48.30 -26.56
C VAL A 253 16.10 49.29 -25.43
N TYR A 254 16.64 49.00 -24.26
CA TYR A 254 16.62 49.88 -23.09
C TYR A 254 18.07 50.25 -22.73
N ASN A 255 18.37 51.56 -22.72
CA ASN A 255 19.69 52.06 -22.39
C ASN A 255 19.72 52.51 -20.93
N GLY A 256 20.68 51.99 -20.16
CA GLY A 256 20.89 52.33 -18.76
C GLY A 256 22.32 52.75 -18.46
N MET A 257 22.50 53.41 -17.32
CA MET A 257 23.80 53.82 -16.80
C MET A 257 24.01 53.33 -15.37
N VAL A 258 25.27 53.07 -15.04
CA VAL A 258 25.72 52.66 -13.70
C VAL A 258 26.96 53.45 -13.31
N PHE A 259 27.16 53.65 -12.01
CA PHE A 259 28.37 54.30 -11.49
C PHE A 259 29.46 53.28 -11.18
N VAL A 260 30.70 53.66 -11.46
CA VAL A 260 31.87 52.85 -11.12
C VAL A 260 31.99 52.75 -9.60
N GLY A 261 32.28 51.54 -9.11
CA GLY A 261 32.45 51.27 -7.67
C GLY A 261 31.18 50.88 -6.91
N LEU A 262 30.05 50.72 -7.61
CA LEU A 262 28.82 50.24 -6.98
C LEU A 262 28.88 48.74 -6.66
N PRO A 263 28.31 48.30 -5.52
CA PRO A 263 28.25 46.88 -5.15
C PRO A 263 27.26 46.10 -6.05
N GLN A 264 27.38 44.77 -6.05
CA GLN A 264 26.44 43.88 -6.76
C GLN A 264 25.01 44.09 -6.24
N GLY A 265 24.03 44.06 -7.16
CA GLY A 265 22.62 44.30 -6.84
C GLY A 265 22.21 45.78 -6.82
N SER A 266 23.13 46.70 -7.15
CA SER A 266 22.80 48.12 -7.31
C SER A 266 21.89 48.36 -8.52
N PHE A 267 21.06 49.41 -8.43
CA PHE A 267 20.17 49.80 -9.51
C PHE A 267 20.92 50.27 -10.76
N VAL A 268 20.34 49.95 -11.91
CA VAL A 268 20.66 50.59 -13.19
C VAL A 268 19.74 51.79 -13.35
N TYR A 269 20.28 52.94 -13.73
CA TYR A 269 19.52 54.18 -13.92
C TYR A 269 19.24 54.43 -15.39
N GLN A 270 18.23 55.25 -15.69
CA GLN A 270 17.90 55.63 -17.07
C GLN A 270 19.05 56.42 -17.71
N ALA A 271 19.35 56.13 -18.98
CA ALA A 271 20.39 56.85 -19.70
C ALA A 271 20.05 58.36 -19.79
N GLY A 272 20.93 59.21 -19.25
CA GLY A 272 20.75 60.66 -19.22
C GLY A 272 20.03 61.19 -17.98
N ASP A 273 19.51 60.32 -17.10
CA ASP A 273 18.93 60.68 -15.81
C ASP A 273 19.44 59.74 -14.70
N PRO A 274 20.48 60.14 -13.95
CA PRO A 274 21.06 59.33 -12.89
C PRO A 274 20.20 59.23 -11.61
N SER A 275 19.04 59.89 -11.57
CA SER A 275 18.15 59.88 -10.40
C SER A 275 17.00 58.88 -10.53
N THR A 276 16.73 58.37 -11.73
CA THR A 276 15.58 57.51 -12.01
C THR A 276 16.03 56.08 -12.35
N PRO A 277 15.61 55.05 -11.59
CA PRO A 277 15.87 53.66 -11.95
C PRO A 277 15.31 53.30 -13.32
N LEU A 278 16.05 52.51 -14.09
CA LEU A 278 15.58 51.96 -15.34
C LEU A 278 14.52 50.89 -15.05
N VAL A 279 13.27 51.21 -15.37
CA VAL A 279 12.14 50.28 -15.30
C VAL A 279 11.88 49.73 -16.70
N ILE A 280 11.81 48.41 -16.81
CA ILE A 280 11.46 47.70 -18.03
C ILE A 280 10.06 47.12 -17.81
N THR A 281 9.10 47.60 -18.59
CA THR A 281 7.71 47.13 -18.56
C THR A 281 7.44 46.22 -19.74
N ALA A 282 6.84 45.06 -19.47
CA ALA A 282 6.23 44.22 -20.48
C ALA A 282 4.72 44.47 -20.46
N LEU A 283 4.12 44.66 -21.63
CA LEU A 283 2.69 44.85 -21.81
C LEU A 283 2.07 43.57 -22.36
N ASP A 284 0.81 43.34 -22.03
CA ASP A 284 0.01 42.23 -22.55
C ASP A 284 -1.35 42.77 -23.01
N GLN A 285 -1.74 42.43 -24.24
CA GLN A 285 -3.00 42.94 -24.82
C GLN A 285 -4.24 42.28 -24.21
N ASP A 286 -4.10 41.08 -23.64
CA ASP A 286 -5.21 40.39 -23.00
C ASP A 286 -5.49 40.90 -21.58
N PHE A 287 -4.50 41.56 -20.96
CA PHE A 287 -4.56 42.06 -19.59
C PHE A 287 -4.21 43.56 -19.56
N PRO A 288 -5.09 44.43 -20.10
CA PRO A 288 -4.86 45.87 -20.01
C PRO A 288 -4.80 46.28 -18.55
N ASP A 289 -3.70 46.93 -18.15
CA ASP A 289 -3.54 47.49 -16.80
C ASP A 289 -4.74 48.41 -16.49
N VAL A 290 -5.48 48.08 -15.42
CA VAL A 290 -6.62 48.86 -14.92
C VAL A 290 -6.12 50.02 -14.06
#